data_AF-A0A7X8EZI6-F1
#
_entry.id   AF-A0A7X8EZI6-F1
#
_cell.length_a   1.000
_cell.length_b   1.000
_cell.length_c   1.000
_cell.angle_alpha   90.00
_cell.angle_beta   90.00
_cell.angle_gamma   90.00
#
_symmetry.space_group_name_H-M   'P 1'
#
loop_
_entity.id
_entity.type
_entity.pdbx_description
1 polymer ?
#
loop_
_entity_poly.entity_id
_entity_poly.type
_entity_poly.pdbx_seq_one_letter_code
_entity_poly.pdbx_strand_id
1 'polypeptide(L)'
;MSHYIVLVKQVPDVSQITDNAFDPNTGNLIRTRLPSVINELDAQALAYAWWMKKLSGHPDSKLICLTMGPPMAAEVLHYGLSRNADDAVLLTDRALGGADTWATANPLAHAIRKITAEKLGGSTDYFVVAGMQSVDGDTAQVPAQIAEELGIPCVPYATESTYENGHFRFTRIISGGSQLVEPLRTPAIITVAKYDYPLFASFAATRRANRFALTQWGAADIKATAMGVAGSKTRVIRVFPPGKTTRKCQQVQSVAQLAERIIESLTRSSQRNSQEDAQRPSYVLPAKRESVFDRSYEGTEKEIEDYKALQRALEKLQITRPEQITEDVKEKILSFEEISFHKKALEDMIEGYRHTEPSYSGDVWVMVEHQDGQINAATFELTGKARQLADSLEVKVGAVLVGNNVKSLANELIAAGADVVYVVEHPLLEQFDPHSYRKAVAEVFKTYHPQIFLYGATPQGRVLAPMVSYRVGCGLTADCTGLDIRDSSRKGQIAVLMQTRPALGGNVMATICTKDSPCQMATARPGVMKR
;
A
#
# COMPACT_ATOMS: atom_id res chain seq x y z
N MET A 1 -27.06 -19.18 -10.63
CA MET A 1 -27.71 -18.24 -9.72
C MET A 1 -26.65 -17.64 -8.81
N SER A 2 -26.21 -16.42 -9.10
CA SER A 2 -25.08 -15.82 -8.39
C SER A 2 -25.50 -15.11 -7.10
N HIS A 3 -24.77 -15.32 -6.01
CA HIS A 3 -24.86 -14.53 -4.78
C HIS A 3 -23.82 -13.41 -4.75
N TYR A 4 -23.97 -12.44 -3.84
CA TYR A 4 -23.13 -11.24 -3.78
C TYR A 4 -22.70 -10.96 -2.35
N ILE A 5 -21.40 -10.87 -2.10
CA ILE A 5 -20.82 -10.49 -0.81
C ILE A 5 -20.16 -9.13 -0.98
N VAL A 6 -20.69 -8.09 -0.35
CA VAL A 6 -20.19 -6.73 -0.46
C VAL A 6 -19.28 -6.43 0.73
N LEU A 7 -18.03 -6.11 0.44
CA LEU A 7 -17.09 -5.64 1.45
C LEU A 7 -17.33 -4.15 1.69
N VAL A 8 -17.61 -3.78 2.93
CA VAL A 8 -17.81 -2.38 3.33
C VAL A 8 -16.90 -2.02 4.48
N LYS A 9 -16.38 -0.79 4.47
CA LYS A 9 -15.49 -0.26 5.50
C LYS A 9 -16.05 1.03 6.07
N GLN A 10 -15.96 1.15 7.39
CA GLN A 10 -16.14 2.42 8.09
C GLN A 10 -14.83 3.20 8.05
N VAL A 11 -14.88 4.46 7.64
CA VAL A 11 -13.74 5.36 7.50
C VAL A 11 -14.04 6.69 8.16
N PRO A 12 -13.03 7.43 8.67
CA PRO A 12 -13.23 8.81 9.07
C PRO A 12 -13.62 9.67 7.86
N ASP A 13 -14.51 10.63 8.07
CA ASP A 13 -14.87 11.60 7.04
C ASP A 13 -13.72 12.58 6.79
N VAL A 14 -12.92 12.30 5.77
CA VAL A 14 -11.76 13.11 5.38
C VAL A 14 -12.15 14.49 4.84
N SER A 15 -13.41 14.70 4.44
CA SER A 15 -13.88 16.00 3.96
C SER A 15 -14.05 17.03 5.08
N GLN A 16 -14.13 16.55 6.33
CA GLN A 16 -14.29 17.38 7.54
C GLN A 16 -12.98 17.56 8.32
N ILE A 17 -11.83 17.23 7.72
CA ILE A 17 -10.52 17.51 8.32
C ILE A 17 -10.32 19.03 8.32
N THR A 18 -10.39 19.62 9.52
CA THR A 18 -10.06 21.03 9.76
C THR A 18 -8.62 21.15 10.27
N ASP A 19 -8.02 22.34 10.23
CA ASP A 19 -6.66 22.59 10.77
C ASP A 19 -6.54 22.17 12.25
N ASN A 20 -7.64 22.24 13.00
CA ASN A 20 -7.74 21.82 14.41
C ASN A 20 -7.76 20.29 14.61
N ALA A 21 -7.75 19.51 13.52
CA ALA A 21 -7.65 18.07 13.58
C ALA A 21 -6.21 17.60 13.82
N PHE A 22 -5.21 18.49 13.76
CA PHE A 22 -3.82 18.18 14.06
C PHE A 22 -3.42 18.66 15.44
N ASP A 23 -2.68 17.83 16.17
CA ASP A 23 -1.98 18.25 17.37
C ASP A 23 -0.89 19.26 16.99
N PRO A 24 -0.94 20.51 17.49
CA PRO A 24 0.01 21.54 17.12
C PRO A 24 1.45 21.28 17.58
N ASN A 25 1.65 20.43 18.60
CA ASN A 25 2.97 20.10 19.13
C ASN A 25 3.59 18.89 18.41
N THR A 26 2.78 17.88 18.09
CA THR A 26 3.27 16.63 17.51
C THR A 26 3.02 16.50 16.00
N GLY A 27 2.18 17.37 15.43
CA GLY A 27 1.75 17.30 14.02
C GLY A 27 0.85 16.11 13.70
N ASN A 28 0.44 15.33 14.71
CA ASN A 28 -0.35 14.11 14.52
C ASN A 28 -1.85 14.40 14.40
N LEU A 29 -2.56 13.61 13.60
CA LEU A 29 -4.02 13.72 13.47
C LEU A 29 -4.74 13.18 14.72
N ILE A 30 -5.62 13.99 15.31
CA ILE A 30 -6.53 13.65 16.40
C ILE A 30 -7.81 13.01 15.80
N ARG A 31 -7.75 11.70 15.58
CA ARG A 31 -8.82 10.92 14.91
C ARG A 31 -10.18 10.93 15.63
N THR A 32 -10.23 11.18 16.93
CA THR A 32 -11.47 11.19 17.73
C THR A 32 -12.43 12.32 17.38
N ARG A 33 -11.99 13.32 16.60
CA ARG A 33 -12.78 14.50 16.23
C ARG A 33 -13.52 14.36 14.89
N LEU A 34 -13.31 13.28 14.15
CA LEU A 34 -13.93 13.09 12.83
C LEU A 34 -15.12 12.13 12.94
N PRO A 35 -16.27 12.47 12.34
CA PRO A 35 -17.36 11.52 12.23
C PRO A 35 -16.92 10.33 11.37
N SER A 36 -17.43 9.15 11.70
CA SER A 36 -17.19 7.94 10.92
C SER A 36 -18.33 7.74 9.92
N VAL A 37 -17.99 7.43 8.68
CA VAL A 37 -18.92 7.23 7.57
C VAL A 37 -18.61 5.92 6.85
N ILE A 38 -19.55 5.42 6.05
CA ILE A 38 -19.24 4.38 5.08
C ILE A 38 -18.29 4.96 4.02
N ASN A 39 -17.28 4.19 3.62
CA ASN A 39 -16.43 4.55 2.50
C ASN A 39 -17.30 4.74 1.24
N GLU A 40 -17.14 5.86 0.55
CA GLU A 40 -18.01 6.21 -0.59
C GLU A 40 -17.95 5.18 -1.72
N LEU A 41 -16.75 4.69 -2.03
CA LEU A 41 -16.56 3.64 -3.04
C LEU A 41 -17.20 2.31 -2.64
N ASP A 42 -17.32 2.02 -1.34
CA ASP A 42 -18.01 0.82 -0.87
C ASP A 42 -19.54 0.99 -0.95
N ALA A 43 -20.05 2.22 -0.74
CA ALA A 43 -21.46 2.52 -0.98
C ALA A 43 -21.82 2.39 -2.47
N GLN A 44 -20.91 2.81 -3.37
CA GLN A 44 -21.04 2.56 -4.81
C GLN A 44 -20.96 1.06 -5.13
N ALA A 45 -20.05 0.31 -4.50
CA ALA A 45 -19.95 -1.14 -4.65
C ALA A 45 -21.21 -1.89 -4.21
N LEU A 46 -21.86 -1.44 -3.13
CA LEU A 46 -23.15 -1.97 -2.69
C LEU A 46 -24.25 -1.73 -3.74
N ALA A 47 -24.33 -0.51 -4.28
CA ALA A 47 -25.30 -0.17 -5.32
C ALA A 47 -25.05 -0.97 -6.60
N TYR A 48 -23.78 -1.14 -6.98
CA TYR A 48 -23.35 -1.94 -8.12
C TYR A 48 -23.70 -3.42 -7.96
N ALA A 49 -23.42 -4.02 -6.79
CA ALA A 49 -23.77 -5.41 -6.51
C ALA A 49 -25.30 -5.65 -6.52
N TRP A 50 -26.07 -4.69 -6.01
CA TRP A 50 -27.53 -4.74 -6.12
C TRP A 50 -28.01 -4.67 -7.57
N TRP A 51 -27.36 -3.86 -8.41
CA TRP A 51 -27.64 -3.80 -9.84
C TRP A 51 -27.29 -5.11 -10.54
N MET A 52 -26.14 -5.72 -10.24
CA MET A 52 -25.79 -7.06 -10.74
C MET A 52 -26.88 -8.08 -10.39
N LYS A 53 -27.39 -8.06 -9.15
CA LYS A 53 -28.52 -8.91 -8.72
C LYS A 53 -29.79 -8.67 -9.55
N LYS A 54 -30.05 -7.42 -9.97
CA LYS A 54 -31.18 -7.09 -10.85
C LYS A 54 -30.97 -7.59 -12.28
N LEU A 55 -29.78 -7.43 -12.83
CA LEU A 55 -29.44 -7.89 -14.17
C LEU A 55 -29.57 -9.41 -14.31
N SER A 56 -29.12 -10.17 -13.30
CA SER A 56 -29.23 -11.64 -13.35
C SER A 56 -30.64 -12.17 -13.16
N GLY A 57 -31.57 -11.36 -12.63
CA GLY A 57 -32.99 -11.71 -12.52
C GLY A 57 -33.31 -12.87 -11.57
N HIS A 58 -32.35 -13.31 -10.75
CA HIS A 58 -32.54 -14.45 -9.85
C HIS A 58 -33.13 -14.03 -8.50
N PRO A 59 -34.37 -14.44 -8.16
CA PRO A 59 -35.06 -13.97 -6.95
C PRO A 59 -34.41 -14.45 -5.65
N ASP A 60 -33.78 -15.63 -5.65
CA ASP A 60 -33.17 -16.22 -4.46
C ASP A 60 -31.70 -15.80 -4.23
N SER A 61 -31.14 -14.98 -5.14
CA SER A 61 -29.81 -14.41 -4.97
C SER A 61 -29.73 -13.58 -3.68
N LYS A 62 -28.66 -13.76 -2.93
CA LYS A 62 -28.42 -13.08 -1.64
C LYS A 62 -27.39 -11.98 -1.82
N LEU A 63 -27.64 -10.83 -1.22
CA LEU A 63 -26.72 -9.70 -1.10
C LEU A 63 -26.32 -9.55 0.37
N ILE A 64 -25.08 -9.89 0.72
CA ILE A 64 -24.60 -9.94 2.10
C ILE A 64 -23.51 -8.88 2.30
N CYS A 65 -23.68 -7.97 3.26
CA CYS A 65 -22.61 -7.04 3.64
C CYS A 65 -21.65 -7.70 4.63
N LEU A 66 -20.35 -7.54 4.42
CA LEU A 66 -19.29 -7.99 5.33
C LEU A 66 -18.39 -6.80 5.67
N THR A 67 -18.15 -6.57 6.96
CA THR A 67 -17.18 -5.57 7.43
C THR A 67 -16.28 -6.17 8.50
N MET A 68 -15.05 -5.66 8.58
CA MET A 68 -14.12 -5.93 9.68
C MET A 68 -13.81 -4.61 10.37
N GLY A 69 -14.06 -4.55 11.68
CA GLY A 69 -13.86 -3.32 12.43
C GLY A 69 -14.29 -3.40 13.88
N PRO A 70 -14.14 -2.29 14.63
CA PRO A 70 -14.66 -2.19 16.00
C PRO A 70 -16.19 -2.31 16.03
N PRO A 71 -16.82 -2.50 17.21
CA PRO A 71 -18.28 -2.64 17.31
C PRO A 71 -19.09 -1.52 16.65
N MET A 72 -18.57 -0.29 16.63
CA MET A 72 -19.19 0.85 15.94
C MET A 72 -19.31 0.69 14.41
N ALA A 73 -18.53 -0.21 13.79
CA ALA A 73 -18.65 -0.54 12.38
C ALA A 73 -19.99 -1.25 12.04
N ALA A 74 -20.76 -1.67 13.05
CA ALA A 74 -22.15 -2.11 12.86
C ALA A 74 -23.00 -1.06 12.12
N GLU A 75 -22.70 0.24 12.28
CA GLU A 75 -23.44 1.32 11.61
C GLU A 75 -23.38 1.22 10.08
N VAL A 76 -22.23 0.87 9.49
CA VAL A 76 -22.10 0.72 8.03
C VAL A 76 -22.80 -0.54 7.52
N LEU A 77 -22.98 -1.56 8.37
CA LEU A 77 -23.80 -2.72 8.03
C LEU A 77 -25.29 -2.39 8.06
N HIS A 78 -25.76 -1.62 9.05
CA HIS A 78 -27.13 -1.09 9.05
C HIS A 78 -27.38 -0.18 7.85
N TYR A 79 -26.40 0.62 7.44
CA TYR A 79 -26.45 1.37 6.17
C TYR A 79 -26.68 0.45 4.98
N GLY A 80 -25.94 -0.67 4.88
CA GLY A 80 -26.12 -1.66 3.81
C GLY A 80 -27.50 -2.33 3.83
N LEU A 81 -27.96 -2.76 5.01
CA LEU A 81 -29.30 -3.34 5.20
C LEU A 81 -30.42 -2.34 4.85
N SER A 82 -30.25 -1.06 5.17
CA SER A 82 -31.22 -0.02 4.78
C SER A 82 -31.33 0.16 3.26
N ARG A 83 -30.33 -0.35 2.51
CA ARG A 83 -30.20 -0.29 1.05
C ARG A 83 -30.27 -1.69 0.42
N ASN A 84 -31.23 -2.49 0.89
CA ASN A 84 -31.58 -3.79 0.32
C ASN A 84 -30.53 -4.90 0.43
N ALA A 85 -29.50 -4.78 1.28
CA ALA A 85 -28.75 -5.97 1.68
C ALA A 85 -29.66 -6.94 2.44
N ASP A 86 -29.56 -8.23 2.11
CA ASP A 86 -30.38 -9.30 2.67
C ASP A 86 -29.88 -9.74 4.05
N ASP A 87 -28.56 -9.76 4.25
CA ASP A 87 -27.88 -10.18 5.49
C ASP A 87 -26.63 -9.32 5.73
N ALA A 88 -26.08 -9.37 6.94
CA ALA A 88 -24.88 -8.64 7.31
C ALA A 88 -24.05 -9.37 8.37
N VAL A 89 -22.72 -9.35 8.16
CA VAL A 89 -21.73 -9.97 9.05
C VAL A 89 -20.72 -8.93 9.51
N LEU A 90 -20.58 -8.81 10.83
CA LEU A 90 -19.56 -8.01 11.49
C LEU A 90 -18.44 -8.91 12.00
N LEU A 91 -17.25 -8.74 11.47
CA LEU A 91 -16.03 -9.33 12.02
C LEU A 91 -15.41 -8.34 13.02
N THR A 92 -15.55 -8.63 14.32
CA THR A 92 -15.17 -7.73 15.41
C THR A 92 -14.45 -8.48 16.53
N ASP A 93 -13.19 -8.14 16.77
CA ASP A 93 -12.34 -8.69 17.82
C ASP A 93 -11.14 -7.77 18.04
N ARG A 94 -10.64 -7.68 19.26
CA ARG A 94 -9.40 -6.93 19.56
C ARG A 94 -8.19 -7.53 18.85
N ALA A 95 -8.17 -8.85 18.61
CA ALA A 95 -7.10 -9.54 17.90
C ALA A 95 -6.94 -9.08 16.43
N LEU A 96 -7.97 -8.45 15.85
CA LEU A 96 -7.95 -7.92 14.49
C LEU A 96 -7.40 -6.48 14.41
N GLY A 97 -7.21 -5.83 15.56
CA GLY A 97 -6.78 -4.44 15.65
C GLY A 97 -5.35 -4.21 15.15
N GLY A 98 -5.11 -3.04 14.54
CA GLY A 98 -3.79 -2.65 14.03
C GLY A 98 -3.28 -3.47 12.84
N ALA A 99 -4.19 -4.17 12.16
CA ALA A 99 -3.90 -4.92 10.95
C ALA A 99 -3.47 -4.01 9.79
N ASP A 100 -2.48 -4.46 9.03
CA ASP A 100 -2.23 -3.93 7.69
C ASP A 100 -3.12 -4.60 6.65
N THR A 101 -2.86 -4.39 5.36
CA THR A 101 -3.67 -4.95 4.28
C THR A 101 -3.62 -6.48 4.25
N TRP A 102 -2.46 -7.09 4.50
CA TRP A 102 -2.32 -8.54 4.59
C TRP A 102 -3.17 -9.13 5.71
N ALA A 103 -3.00 -8.58 6.92
CA ALA A 103 -3.71 -9.00 8.12
C ALA A 103 -5.19 -8.58 8.13
N THR A 104 -5.63 -7.81 7.13
CA THR A 104 -7.04 -7.50 6.86
C THR A 104 -7.64 -8.44 5.82
N ALA A 105 -6.89 -8.74 4.76
CA ALA A 105 -7.34 -9.62 3.69
C ALA A 105 -7.52 -11.06 4.18
N ASN A 106 -6.60 -11.58 5.01
CA ASN A 106 -6.68 -12.96 5.50
C ASN A 106 -7.95 -13.22 6.34
N PRO A 107 -8.29 -12.42 7.37
CA PRO A 107 -9.54 -12.62 8.12
C PRO A 107 -10.81 -12.46 7.28
N LEU A 108 -10.83 -11.49 6.35
CA LEU A 108 -11.97 -11.29 5.45
C LEU A 108 -12.17 -12.49 4.50
N ALA A 109 -11.08 -13.06 3.97
CA ALA A 109 -11.17 -14.26 3.14
C ALA A 109 -11.71 -15.47 3.91
N HIS A 110 -11.27 -15.68 5.16
CA HIS A 110 -11.83 -16.71 6.04
C HIS A 110 -13.31 -16.47 6.34
N ALA A 111 -13.72 -15.22 6.59
CA ALA A 111 -15.12 -14.87 6.77
C ALA A 111 -15.94 -15.13 5.51
N ILE A 112 -15.42 -14.84 4.30
CA ILE A 112 -16.07 -15.17 3.03
C ILE A 112 -16.29 -16.67 2.90
N ARG A 113 -15.27 -17.51 3.18
CA ARG A 113 -15.41 -18.98 3.18
C ARG A 113 -16.52 -19.42 4.14
N LYS A 114 -16.56 -18.86 5.34
CA LYS A 114 -17.59 -19.18 6.34
C LYS A 114 -19.00 -18.73 5.88
N ILE A 115 -19.14 -17.54 5.31
CA ILE A 115 -20.41 -17.07 4.71
C ILE A 115 -20.87 -18.04 3.62
N THR A 116 -19.96 -18.45 2.73
CA THR A 116 -20.33 -19.36 1.64
C THR A 116 -20.80 -20.71 2.16
N ALA A 117 -20.15 -21.25 3.20
CA ALA A 117 -20.53 -22.52 3.81
C ALA A 117 -21.85 -22.44 4.60
N GLU A 118 -22.00 -21.43 5.47
CA GLU A 118 -23.11 -21.37 6.44
C GLU A 118 -24.35 -20.65 5.91
N LYS A 119 -24.18 -19.64 5.05
CA LYS A 119 -25.27 -18.76 4.61
C LYS A 119 -25.65 -18.95 3.15
N LEU A 120 -24.75 -19.50 2.32
CA LEU A 120 -24.99 -19.73 0.89
C LEU A 120 -25.02 -21.22 0.52
N GLY A 121 -25.11 -22.12 1.51
CA GLY A 121 -25.25 -23.56 1.28
C GLY A 121 -24.08 -24.20 0.52
N GLY A 122 -22.88 -23.62 0.61
CA GLY A 122 -21.71 -24.07 -0.13
C GLY A 122 -21.70 -23.69 -1.62
N SER A 123 -22.55 -22.74 -2.04
CA SER A 123 -22.58 -22.27 -3.43
C SER A 123 -21.23 -21.72 -3.89
N THR A 124 -20.83 -22.12 -5.10
CA THR A 124 -19.63 -21.62 -5.80
C THR A 124 -19.97 -20.53 -6.82
N ASP A 125 -21.26 -20.21 -6.98
CA ASP A 125 -21.73 -19.14 -7.86
C ASP A 125 -21.95 -17.87 -7.01
N TYR A 126 -20.88 -17.12 -6.77
CA TYR A 126 -20.94 -15.85 -6.06
C TYR A 126 -19.88 -14.84 -6.52
N PHE A 127 -20.16 -13.57 -6.30
CA PHE A 127 -19.23 -12.47 -6.49
C PHE A 127 -18.92 -11.79 -5.17
N VAL A 128 -17.64 -11.49 -4.94
CA VAL A 128 -17.23 -10.56 -3.89
C VAL A 128 -17.09 -9.18 -4.52
N VAL A 129 -17.81 -8.19 -4.03
CA VAL A 129 -17.82 -6.83 -4.61
C VAL A 129 -17.29 -5.85 -3.57
N ALA A 130 -16.32 -5.02 -3.94
CA ALA A 130 -15.71 -4.05 -3.05
C ALA A 130 -15.49 -2.71 -3.77
N GLY A 131 -15.38 -1.60 -3.03
CA GLY A 131 -14.86 -0.37 -3.59
C GLY A 131 -13.40 -0.56 -4.01
N MET A 132 -12.92 0.20 -5.01
CA MET A 132 -11.54 0.06 -5.47
C MET A 132 -10.49 0.37 -4.38
N GLN A 133 -10.80 1.29 -3.47
CA GLN A 133 -9.95 1.65 -2.34
C GLN A 133 -10.77 2.33 -1.23
N SER A 134 -10.16 2.48 -0.06
CA SER A 134 -10.73 3.26 1.04
C SER A 134 -9.96 4.56 1.24
N VAL A 135 -10.66 5.68 1.50
CA VAL A 135 -10.07 7.03 1.57
C VAL A 135 -9.10 7.27 2.73
N ASP A 136 -9.14 6.42 3.75
CA ASP A 136 -8.27 6.51 4.92
C ASP A 136 -6.86 6.01 4.61
N GLY A 137 -6.78 4.80 4.04
CA GLY A 137 -5.55 4.10 3.75
C GLY A 137 -5.11 4.22 2.30
N ASP A 138 -6.00 4.56 1.36
CA ASP A 138 -5.76 4.71 -0.09
C ASP A 138 -4.77 3.66 -0.65
N THR A 139 -4.96 2.38 -0.30
CA THR A 139 -4.03 1.31 -0.69
C THR A 139 -4.44 0.60 -1.96
N ALA A 140 -5.74 0.42 -2.18
CA ALA A 140 -6.31 -0.41 -3.26
C ALA A 140 -5.85 -1.89 -3.26
N GLN A 141 -5.40 -2.43 -2.11
CA GLN A 141 -4.74 -3.75 -2.06
C GLN A 141 -5.66 -4.89 -1.58
N VAL A 142 -6.54 -4.63 -0.61
CA VAL A 142 -7.25 -5.68 0.14
C VAL A 142 -8.06 -6.62 -0.77
N PRO A 143 -8.88 -6.15 -1.74
CA PRO A 143 -9.64 -7.06 -2.59
C PRO A 143 -8.75 -8.00 -3.42
N ALA A 144 -7.64 -7.51 -3.96
CA ALA A 144 -6.71 -8.31 -4.75
C ALA A 144 -5.99 -9.36 -3.87
N GLN A 145 -5.65 -9.03 -2.63
CA GLN A 145 -5.10 -9.98 -1.66
C GLN A 145 -6.12 -11.05 -1.25
N ILE A 146 -7.39 -10.67 -1.06
CA ILE A 146 -8.48 -11.64 -0.80
C ILE A 146 -8.63 -12.58 -2.01
N ALA A 147 -8.55 -12.06 -3.24
CA ALA A 147 -8.65 -12.88 -4.44
C ALA A 147 -7.53 -13.94 -4.49
N GLU A 148 -6.30 -13.55 -4.14
CA GLU A 148 -5.16 -14.47 -4.04
C GLU A 148 -5.35 -15.51 -2.92
N GLU A 149 -5.77 -15.08 -1.72
CA GLU A 149 -6.04 -15.98 -0.59
C GLU A 149 -7.13 -17.00 -0.92
N LEU A 150 -8.21 -16.58 -1.59
CA LEU A 150 -9.30 -17.47 -2.00
C LEU A 150 -8.96 -18.31 -3.24
N GLY A 151 -7.93 -17.94 -4.01
CA GLY A 151 -7.59 -18.60 -5.27
C GLY A 151 -8.56 -18.30 -6.42
N ILE A 152 -9.22 -17.14 -6.40
CA ILE A 152 -10.31 -16.77 -7.32
C ILE A 152 -9.90 -15.60 -8.23
N PRO A 153 -10.51 -15.43 -9.42
CA PRO A 153 -10.20 -14.30 -10.32
C PRO A 153 -10.52 -12.95 -9.68
N CYS A 154 -9.78 -11.91 -10.10
CA CYS A 154 -10.03 -10.52 -9.72
C CYS A 154 -10.26 -9.68 -10.98
N VAL A 155 -11.42 -9.03 -11.07
CA VAL A 155 -11.74 -8.00 -12.06
C VAL A 155 -11.60 -6.65 -11.39
N PRO A 156 -10.48 -5.95 -11.61
CA PRO A 156 -10.25 -4.67 -10.98
C PRO A 156 -10.90 -3.52 -11.75
N TYR A 157 -11.21 -2.44 -11.06
CA TYR A 157 -11.65 -1.16 -11.64
C TYR A 157 -12.87 -1.24 -12.57
N ALA A 158 -13.84 -2.07 -12.23
CA ALA A 158 -15.10 -2.19 -12.95
C ALA A 158 -15.90 -0.87 -12.86
N THR A 159 -16.49 -0.47 -13.98
CA THR A 159 -17.39 0.70 -14.09
C THR A 159 -18.79 0.31 -14.55
N GLU A 160 -18.91 -0.81 -15.27
CA GLU A 160 -20.17 -1.29 -15.84
C GLU A 160 -20.22 -2.82 -15.81
N SER A 161 -21.41 -3.39 -15.69
CA SER A 161 -21.66 -4.82 -15.88
C SER A 161 -22.83 -5.05 -16.82
N THR A 162 -22.68 -6.07 -17.67
CA THR A 162 -23.76 -6.62 -18.49
C THR A 162 -23.93 -8.10 -18.17
N TYR A 163 -25.14 -8.62 -18.37
CA TYR A 163 -25.46 -10.02 -18.11
C TYR A 163 -26.08 -10.63 -19.36
N GLU A 164 -25.35 -11.54 -20.01
CA GLU A 164 -25.74 -12.18 -21.26
C GLU A 164 -25.44 -13.67 -21.20
N ASN A 165 -26.37 -14.50 -21.68
CA ASN A 165 -26.20 -15.96 -21.77
C ASN A 165 -25.77 -16.64 -20.45
N GLY A 166 -26.16 -16.10 -19.30
CA GLY A 166 -25.81 -16.65 -18.00
C GLY A 166 -24.49 -16.12 -17.40
N HIS A 167 -23.78 -15.25 -18.12
CA HIS A 167 -22.46 -14.75 -17.75
C HIS A 167 -22.44 -13.24 -17.56
N PHE A 168 -21.63 -12.77 -16.60
CA PHE A 168 -21.35 -11.35 -16.43
C PHE A 168 -20.14 -10.93 -17.24
N ARG A 169 -20.27 -9.84 -17.99
CA ARG A 169 -19.14 -9.12 -18.56
C ARG A 169 -18.99 -7.77 -17.88
N PHE A 170 -17.75 -7.31 -17.75
CA PHE A 170 -17.40 -6.12 -17.02
C PHE A 170 -16.56 -5.18 -17.88
N THR A 171 -16.97 -3.92 -17.95
CA THR A 171 -16.10 -2.86 -18.47
C THR A 171 -15.19 -2.40 -17.33
N ARG A 172 -13.88 -2.48 -17.51
CA ARG A 172 -12.87 -2.03 -16.54
C ARG A 172 -11.98 -0.92 -17.07
N ILE A 173 -11.47 -0.09 -16.17
CA ILE A 173 -10.46 0.93 -16.49
C ILE A 173 -9.09 0.26 -16.68
N ILE A 174 -8.40 0.64 -17.76
CA ILE A 174 -6.99 0.32 -18.01
C ILE A 174 -6.21 1.61 -18.28
N SER A 175 -4.88 1.51 -18.30
CA SER A 175 -4.05 2.61 -18.78
C SER A 175 -4.44 2.97 -20.21
N GLY A 176 -4.84 4.23 -20.45
CA GLY A 176 -5.20 4.71 -21.79
C GLY A 176 -6.63 4.42 -22.27
N GLY A 177 -7.49 3.77 -21.47
CA GLY A 177 -8.87 3.53 -21.88
C GLY A 177 -9.67 2.56 -21.00
N SER A 178 -10.52 1.76 -21.64
CA SER A 178 -11.33 0.74 -20.99
C SER A 178 -11.24 -0.59 -21.73
N GLN A 179 -11.52 -1.68 -21.02
CA GLN A 179 -11.49 -3.03 -21.57
C GLN A 179 -12.71 -3.81 -21.09
N LEU A 180 -13.33 -4.55 -22.00
CA LEU A 180 -14.38 -5.51 -21.66
C LEU A 180 -13.74 -6.85 -21.29
N VAL A 181 -14.09 -7.38 -20.12
CA VAL A 181 -13.56 -8.66 -19.62
C VAL A 181 -14.67 -9.56 -19.06
N GLU A 182 -14.47 -10.86 -19.18
CA GLU A 182 -15.36 -11.89 -18.65
C GLU A 182 -14.55 -12.84 -17.77
N PRO A 183 -14.93 -13.06 -16.48
CA PRO A 183 -14.29 -14.07 -15.66
C PRO A 183 -14.53 -15.47 -16.23
N LEU A 184 -13.47 -16.24 -16.43
CA LEU A 184 -13.58 -17.63 -16.93
C LEU A 184 -14.34 -18.58 -15.98
N ARG A 185 -14.44 -18.22 -14.71
CA ARG A 185 -15.13 -18.99 -13.68
C ARG A 185 -15.68 -18.09 -12.58
N THR A 186 -16.77 -18.52 -11.97
CA THR A 186 -17.22 -18.07 -10.65
C THR A 186 -16.70 -19.03 -9.58
N PRO A 187 -16.42 -18.55 -8.36
CA PRO A 187 -16.60 -17.17 -7.89
C PRO A 187 -15.50 -16.22 -8.36
N ALA A 188 -15.75 -14.91 -8.30
CA ALA A 188 -14.77 -13.86 -8.66
C ALA A 188 -14.89 -12.62 -7.75
N ILE A 189 -13.81 -11.86 -7.63
CA ILE A 189 -13.79 -10.55 -6.94
C ILE A 189 -13.90 -9.44 -7.97
N ILE A 190 -14.78 -8.48 -7.73
CA ILE A 190 -14.96 -7.28 -8.54
C ILE A 190 -14.62 -6.06 -7.67
N THR A 191 -13.72 -5.21 -8.13
CA THR A 191 -13.49 -3.90 -7.50
C THR A 191 -14.15 -2.79 -8.32
N VAL A 192 -15.01 -2.00 -7.69
CA VAL A 192 -15.79 -0.95 -8.35
C VAL A 192 -15.00 0.35 -8.31
N ALA A 193 -14.59 0.84 -9.47
CA ALA A 193 -13.89 2.12 -9.60
C ALA A 193 -14.86 3.29 -9.47
N LYS A 194 -16.02 3.17 -10.10
CA LYS A 194 -17.05 4.18 -10.12
C LYS A 194 -18.40 3.55 -10.46
N TYR A 195 -19.45 3.97 -9.76
CA TYR A 195 -20.83 3.68 -10.15
C TYR A 195 -21.73 4.87 -9.84
N ASP A 196 -22.34 5.44 -10.89
CA ASP A 196 -23.05 6.72 -10.84
C ASP A 196 -24.49 6.65 -10.29
N TYR A 197 -25.04 5.44 -10.10
CA TYR A 197 -26.44 5.26 -9.67
C TYR A 197 -26.54 4.93 -8.17
N PRO A 198 -26.86 5.91 -7.31
CA PRO A 198 -26.94 5.67 -5.87
C PRO A 198 -28.13 4.78 -5.52
N LEU A 199 -27.92 3.90 -4.54
CA LEU A 199 -28.99 3.11 -3.94
C LEU A 199 -29.51 3.80 -2.69
N PHE A 200 -30.72 4.37 -2.77
CA PHE A 200 -31.33 5.08 -1.64
C PHE A 200 -31.99 4.12 -0.64
N ALA A 201 -31.95 4.51 0.63
CA ALA A 201 -32.64 3.78 1.70
C ALA A 201 -34.14 4.11 1.70
N SER A 202 -34.99 3.09 1.80
CA SER A 202 -36.43 3.28 2.01
C SER A 202 -36.77 3.22 3.50
N PHE A 203 -37.86 3.87 3.91
CA PHE A 203 -38.31 3.81 5.30
C PHE A 203 -38.54 2.36 5.79
N ALA A 204 -39.14 1.52 4.94
CA ALA A 204 -39.39 0.11 5.26
C ALA A 204 -38.07 -0.67 5.44
N ALA A 205 -37.10 -0.47 4.55
CA ALA A 205 -35.79 -1.12 4.63
C ALA A 205 -35.00 -0.63 5.85
N THR A 206 -35.02 0.66 6.17
CA THR A 206 -34.38 1.22 7.37
C THR A 206 -35.01 0.67 8.64
N ARG A 207 -36.35 0.56 8.72
CA ARG A 207 -37.03 -0.03 9.87
C ARG A 207 -36.65 -1.50 10.06
N ARG A 208 -36.52 -2.27 8.97
CA ARG A 208 -36.03 -3.65 9.00
C ARG A 208 -34.57 -3.70 9.47
N ALA A 209 -33.72 -2.84 8.91
CA ALA A 209 -32.30 -2.77 9.24
C ALA A 209 -32.06 -2.53 10.74
N ASN A 210 -32.82 -1.61 11.35
CA ASN A 210 -32.70 -1.30 12.79
C ASN A 210 -33.13 -2.45 13.71
N ARG A 211 -33.95 -3.39 13.21
CA ARG A 211 -34.38 -4.59 13.96
C ARG A 211 -33.54 -5.82 13.64
N PHE A 212 -32.63 -5.72 12.67
CA PHE A 212 -31.86 -6.86 12.19
C PHE A 212 -30.79 -7.24 13.21
N ALA A 213 -30.78 -8.49 13.63
CA ALA A 213 -29.73 -9.03 14.48
C ALA A 213 -28.49 -9.36 13.62
N LEU A 214 -27.46 -8.52 13.72
CA LEU A 214 -26.22 -8.73 12.97
C LEU A 214 -25.53 -10.03 13.40
N THR A 215 -25.04 -10.80 12.43
CA THR A 215 -24.14 -11.92 12.72
C THR A 215 -22.79 -11.33 13.13
N GLN A 216 -22.32 -11.65 14.33
CA GLN A 216 -21.00 -11.20 14.81
C GLN A 216 -20.07 -12.40 14.93
N TRP A 217 -18.87 -12.27 14.36
CA TRP A 217 -17.81 -13.25 14.47
C TRP A 217 -16.54 -12.60 15.04
N GLY A 218 -15.85 -13.32 15.90
CA GLY A 218 -14.52 -12.97 16.41
C GLY A 218 -13.42 -13.83 15.79
N ALA A 219 -12.19 -13.71 16.31
CA ALA A 219 -11.04 -14.47 15.80
C ALA A 219 -11.23 -15.98 15.93
N ALA A 220 -11.85 -16.44 17.01
CA ALA A 220 -12.13 -17.86 17.27
C ALA A 220 -13.13 -18.48 16.28
N ASP A 221 -14.02 -17.66 15.73
CA ASP A 221 -15.07 -18.08 14.80
C ASP A 221 -14.55 -18.30 13.38
N ILE A 222 -13.60 -17.48 12.93
CA ILE A 222 -13.03 -17.52 11.57
C ILE A 222 -11.72 -18.29 11.48
N LYS A 223 -10.98 -18.39 12.59
CA LYS A 223 -9.69 -19.10 12.70
C LYS A 223 -8.72 -18.71 11.59
N ALA A 224 -8.62 -17.42 11.30
CA ALA A 224 -7.69 -16.87 10.34
C ALA A 224 -6.24 -17.07 10.79
N THR A 225 -5.32 -17.20 9.84
CA THR A 225 -3.91 -17.52 10.12
C THR A 225 -3.04 -16.29 10.32
N ALA A 226 -3.46 -15.15 9.76
CA ALA A 226 -2.74 -13.88 9.90
C ALA A 226 -3.74 -12.78 10.25
N MET A 227 -3.62 -12.20 11.46
CA MET A 227 -4.51 -11.15 11.93
C MET A 227 -3.83 -10.14 12.84
N GLY A 228 -4.36 -8.92 12.85
CA GLY A 228 -3.88 -7.82 13.68
C GLY A 228 -2.39 -7.50 13.48
N VAL A 229 -1.80 -6.80 14.45
CA VAL A 229 -0.39 -6.40 14.42
C VAL A 229 0.58 -7.58 14.26
N ALA A 230 0.25 -8.73 14.86
CA ALA A 230 1.07 -9.93 14.80
C ALA A 230 1.13 -10.50 13.38
N GLY A 231 -0.01 -10.54 12.67
CA GLY A 231 -0.08 -10.97 11.28
C GLY A 231 0.35 -9.91 10.25
N SER A 232 0.46 -8.64 10.65
CA SER A 232 0.85 -7.56 9.75
C SER A 232 2.26 -7.77 9.20
N LYS A 233 2.47 -7.44 7.93
CA LYS A 233 3.76 -7.45 7.23
C LYS A 233 4.35 -6.06 7.02
N THR A 234 3.63 -5.02 7.38
CA THR A 234 4.09 -3.62 7.34
C THR A 234 3.90 -2.94 8.69
N ARG A 235 4.69 -1.90 8.94
CA ARG A 235 4.63 -1.10 10.17
C ARG A 235 4.78 0.38 9.85
N VAL A 236 3.84 1.18 10.34
CA VAL A 236 3.93 2.65 10.28
C VAL A 236 5.01 3.10 11.27
N ILE A 237 6.04 3.77 10.77
CA ILE A 237 7.16 4.28 11.57
C ILE A 237 6.84 5.67 12.11
N ARG A 238 6.35 6.55 11.25
CA ARG A 238 5.96 7.92 11.61
C ARG A 238 4.84 8.44 10.74
N VAL A 239 4.11 9.40 11.29
CA VAL A 239 3.04 10.13 10.63
C VAL A 239 3.34 11.61 10.84
N PHE A 240 3.24 12.42 9.80
CA PHE A 240 3.58 13.84 9.84
C PHE A 240 2.74 14.62 8.80
N PRO A 241 2.47 15.92 9.01
CA PRO A 241 1.73 16.72 8.05
C PRO A 241 2.55 16.87 6.75
N PRO A 242 1.90 16.97 5.57
CA PRO A 242 2.60 17.26 4.34
C PRO A 242 3.32 18.62 4.45
N GLY A 243 4.45 18.74 3.75
CA GLY A 243 5.17 20.02 3.70
C GLY A 243 4.25 21.13 3.18
N LYS A 244 4.20 22.26 3.90
CA LYS A 244 3.40 23.42 3.46
C LYS A 244 3.99 23.98 2.18
N THR A 245 3.41 23.64 1.02
CA THR A 245 3.79 24.28 -0.23
C THR A 245 3.15 25.67 -0.29
N THR A 246 3.97 26.72 -0.26
CA THR A 246 3.50 28.08 -0.56
C THR A 246 3.34 28.21 -2.08
N ARG A 247 2.21 27.70 -2.60
CA ARG A 247 1.83 27.96 -3.99
C ARG A 247 1.48 29.44 -4.10
N LYS A 248 2.38 30.24 -4.68
CA LYS A 248 2.09 31.64 -5.02
C LYS A 248 1.13 31.64 -6.20
N CYS A 249 -0.16 31.85 -5.93
CA CYS A 249 -1.14 32.06 -6.98
C CYS A 249 -0.80 33.37 -7.70
N GLN A 250 -0.59 33.29 -9.02
CA GLN A 250 -0.47 34.47 -9.87
C GLN A 250 -1.75 34.60 -10.67
N GLN A 251 -2.49 35.68 -10.43
CA GLN A 251 -3.62 36.02 -11.27
C GLN A 251 -3.10 36.63 -12.58
N VAL A 252 -3.54 36.08 -13.70
CA VAL A 252 -3.25 36.59 -15.04
C VAL A 252 -4.52 37.17 -15.63
N GLN A 253 -4.38 38.25 -16.40
CA GLN A 253 -5.54 38.99 -16.94
C GLN A 253 -5.80 38.70 -18.42
N SER A 254 -4.96 37.90 -19.08
CA SER A 254 -5.16 37.50 -20.47
C SER A 254 -4.68 36.07 -20.76
N VAL A 255 -5.24 35.48 -21.81
CA VAL A 255 -4.85 34.14 -22.29
C VAL A 255 -3.38 34.12 -22.75
N ALA A 256 -2.90 35.21 -23.36
CA ALA A 256 -1.51 35.33 -23.79
C ALA A 256 -0.53 35.28 -22.60
N GLN A 257 -0.83 36.04 -21.53
CA GLN A 257 -0.03 36.02 -20.30
C GLN A 257 -0.06 34.64 -19.63
N LEU A 258 -1.21 33.95 -19.65
CA LEU A 258 -1.29 32.59 -19.14
C LEU A 258 -0.36 31.64 -19.93
N ALA A 259 -0.41 31.70 -21.26
CA ALA A 259 0.43 30.87 -22.13
C ALA A 259 1.93 31.14 -21.90
N GLU A 260 2.35 32.40 -21.84
CA GLU A 260 3.72 32.79 -21.53
C GLU A 260 4.18 32.22 -20.17
N ARG A 261 3.37 32.37 -19.13
CA ARG A 261 3.68 31.84 -17.79
C ARG A 261 3.79 30.32 -17.75
N ILE A 262 2.95 29.60 -18.50
CA ILE A 262 3.03 28.14 -18.62
C ILE A 262 4.36 27.75 -19.29
N ILE A 263 4.73 28.40 -20.39
CA ILE A 263 5.99 28.15 -21.11
C ILE A 263 7.20 28.45 -20.22
N GLU A 264 7.22 29.61 -19.55
CA GLU A 264 8.27 29.99 -18.60
C GLU A 264 8.41 28.96 -17.46
N SER A 265 7.28 28.52 -16.90
CA SER A 265 7.25 27.55 -15.81
C SER A 265 7.78 26.18 -16.24
N LEU A 266 7.34 25.68 -17.41
CA LEU A 266 7.83 24.42 -17.97
C LEU A 266 9.34 24.50 -18.21
N THR A 267 9.83 25.58 -18.80
CA THR A 267 11.26 25.78 -19.09
C THR A 267 12.10 25.89 -17.80
N ARG A 268 11.60 26.58 -16.77
CA ARG A 268 12.27 26.68 -15.45
C ARG A 268 12.20 25.38 -14.66
N SER A 269 11.14 24.58 -14.78
CA SER A 269 10.99 23.31 -14.07
C SER A 269 12.07 22.30 -14.49
N SER A 270 12.48 22.33 -15.77
CA SER A 270 13.65 21.59 -16.27
C SER A 270 14.99 22.04 -15.66
N GLN A 271 15.11 23.27 -15.16
CA GLN A 271 16.34 23.80 -14.56
C GLN A 271 16.37 23.79 -13.02
N ARG A 272 15.21 23.82 -12.34
CA ARG A 272 15.13 23.83 -10.87
C ARG A 272 15.29 22.45 -10.24
N ASN A 273 14.85 21.41 -10.95
CA ASN A 273 14.90 20.02 -10.46
C ASN A 273 16.33 19.46 -10.28
N SER A 274 17.36 20.14 -10.78
CA SER A 274 18.77 19.77 -10.59
C SER A 274 19.40 20.32 -9.30
N GLN A 275 18.79 21.30 -8.62
CA GLN A 275 19.39 21.95 -7.44
C GLN A 275 18.83 21.45 -6.09
N GLU A 276 17.54 21.11 -5.96
CA GLU A 276 16.96 20.76 -4.65
C GLU A 276 17.30 19.33 -4.16
N ASP A 277 17.52 18.36 -5.06
CA ASP A 277 17.92 16.98 -4.66
C ASP A 277 19.41 16.85 -4.34
N ALA A 278 20.23 17.85 -4.66
CA ALA A 278 21.67 17.83 -4.41
C ALA A 278 22.04 17.99 -2.92
N GLN A 279 21.07 18.24 -2.04
CA GLN A 279 21.33 18.62 -0.64
C GLN A 279 21.26 17.48 0.39
N ARG A 280 20.73 16.30 0.04
CA ARG A 280 20.74 15.16 0.96
C ARG A 280 21.78 14.13 0.50
N PRO A 281 22.78 13.79 1.35
CA PRO A 281 23.75 12.77 0.99
C PRO A 281 23.04 11.45 0.75
N SER A 282 23.47 10.74 -0.29
CA SER A 282 22.98 9.38 -0.57
C SER A 282 23.31 8.47 0.61
N TYR A 283 22.47 7.48 0.86
CA TYR A 283 22.71 6.53 1.95
C TYR A 283 24.04 5.80 1.74
N VAL A 284 24.81 5.67 2.81
CA VAL A 284 26.08 4.94 2.85
C VAL A 284 25.98 3.80 3.86
N LEU A 285 26.32 2.59 3.43
CA LEU A 285 26.38 1.41 4.29
C LEU A 285 27.32 1.64 5.49
N PRO A 286 27.01 1.10 6.68
CA PRO A 286 27.82 1.31 7.88
C PRO A 286 29.32 1.03 7.69
N ALA A 287 29.67 0.02 6.89
CA ALA A 287 31.05 -0.37 6.63
C ALA A 287 31.88 0.67 5.83
N LYS A 288 31.23 1.60 5.12
CA LYS A 288 31.90 2.64 4.32
C LYS A 288 31.83 4.03 4.91
N ARG A 289 31.27 4.18 6.11
CA ARG A 289 31.21 5.45 6.81
C ARG A 289 32.60 5.84 7.31
N GLU A 290 32.88 7.14 7.33
CA GLU A 290 34.15 7.68 7.84
C GLU A 290 34.36 7.33 9.32
N SER A 291 33.28 7.18 10.08
CA SER A 291 33.30 6.80 11.49
C SER A 291 32.26 5.71 11.77
N VAL A 292 32.64 4.73 12.60
CA VAL A 292 31.71 3.70 13.11
C VAL A 292 30.58 4.33 13.94
N PHE A 293 30.80 5.53 14.48
CA PHE A 293 29.79 6.29 15.23
C PHE A 293 28.89 7.17 14.35
N ASP A 294 29.17 7.30 13.05
CA ASP A 294 28.30 8.04 12.15
C ASP A 294 26.96 7.33 11.98
N ARG A 295 25.90 8.00 12.44
CA ARG A 295 24.51 7.56 12.42
C ARG A 295 23.60 8.63 11.79
N SER A 296 24.14 9.38 10.82
CA SER A 296 23.40 10.40 10.05
C SER A 296 22.26 9.83 9.19
N TYR A 297 22.18 8.50 9.07
CA TYR A 297 21.24 7.78 8.21
C TYR A 297 20.11 7.08 8.97
N GLU A 298 19.95 7.33 10.27
CA GLU A 298 18.83 6.79 11.04
C GLU A 298 17.46 7.28 10.52
N GLY A 299 16.42 6.47 10.76
CA GLY A 299 15.10 6.64 10.18
C GLY A 299 14.31 7.83 10.72
N THR A 300 14.68 8.35 11.89
CA THR A 300 14.01 9.51 12.51
C THR A 300 15.00 10.61 12.89
N GLU A 301 14.58 11.88 12.75
CA GLU A 301 15.41 13.04 13.10
C GLU A 301 15.83 13.02 14.58
N LYS A 302 14.91 12.61 15.47
CA LYS A 302 15.21 12.42 16.89
C LYS A 302 16.33 11.39 17.13
N GLU A 303 16.30 10.25 16.43
CA GLU A 303 17.37 9.26 16.56
C GLU A 303 18.71 9.83 16.08
N ILE A 304 18.72 10.56 14.96
CA ILE A 304 19.94 11.23 14.45
C ILE A 304 20.48 12.23 15.48
N GLU A 305 19.62 13.06 16.08
CA GLU A 305 20.00 14.03 17.11
C GLU A 305 20.57 13.36 18.36
N ASP A 306 19.91 12.30 18.84
CA ASP A 306 20.38 11.51 19.98
C ASP A 306 21.77 10.92 19.70
N TYR A 307 22.00 10.34 18.51
CA TYR A 307 23.32 9.81 18.13
C TYR A 307 24.38 10.91 17.97
N LYS A 308 24.02 12.10 17.46
CA LYS A 308 24.94 13.25 17.41
C LYS A 308 25.32 13.75 18.80
N ALA A 309 24.39 13.70 19.77
CA ALA A 309 24.70 14.02 21.16
C ALA A 309 25.62 12.96 21.78
N LEU A 310 25.33 11.67 21.52
CA LEU A 310 26.20 10.57 21.96
C LEU A 310 27.60 10.67 21.36
N GLN A 311 27.73 10.95 20.05
CA GLN A 311 29.01 11.11 19.38
C GLN A 311 29.85 12.22 20.02
N ARG A 312 29.26 13.38 20.30
CA ARG A 312 29.95 14.49 21.00
C ARG A 312 30.43 14.09 22.40
N ALA A 313 29.63 13.31 23.14
CA ALA A 313 30.05 12.79 24.44
C ALA A 313 31.20 11.79 24.32
N LEU A 314 31.17 10.90 23.32
CA LEU A 314 32.25 9.94 23.05
C LEU A 314 33.56 10.63 22.64
N GLU A 315 33.47 11.69 21.83
CA GLU A 315 34.62 12.53 21.44
C GLU A 315 35.25 13.21 22.67
N LYS A 316 34.44 13.78 23.58
CA LYS A 316 34.91 14.35 24.86
C LYS A 316 35.62 13.32 25.74
N LEU A 317 35.19 12.06 25.69
CA LEU A 317 35.78 10.94 26.43
C LEU A 317 36.91 10.22 25.68
N GLN A 318 37.30 10.70 24.48
CA GLN A 318 38.33 10.11 23.61
C GLN A 318 38.08 8.64 23.25
N ILE A 319 36.80 8.25 23.15
CA ILE A 319 36.40 6.90 22.79
C ILE A 319 36.38 6.76 21.27
N THR A 320 37.11 5.78 20.76
CA THR A 320 37.28 5.56 19.32
C THR A 320 36.62 4.27 18.83
N ARG A 321 36.24 3.36 19.73
CA ARG A 321 35.58 2.11 19.39
C ARG A 321 34.43 1.77 20.35
N PRO A 322 33.33 1.16 19.86
CA PRO A 322 32.18 0.80 20.71
C PRO A 322 32.54 -0.12 21.88
N GLU A 323 33.57 -0.97 21.77
CA GLU A 323 33.98 -1.90 22.82
C GLU A 323 34.58 -1.20 24.05
N GLN A 324 34.99 0.06 23.92
CA GLN A 324 35.55 0.86 25.02
C GLN A 324 34.45 1.45 25.93
N ILE A 325 33.18 1.28 25.59
CA ILE A 325 32.05 1.82 26.35
C ILE A 325 31.68 0.85 27.50
N THR A 326 32.40 0.97 28.62
CA THR A 326 32.15 0.22 29.87
C THR A 326 30.97 0.82 30.67
N GLU A 327 30.51 0.15 31.73
CA GLU A 327 29.44 0.70 32.60
C GLU A 327 29.82 2.07 33.20
N ASP A 328 31.07 2.25 33.64
CA ASP A 328 31.55 3.54 34.18
C ASP A 328 31.49 4.65 33.13
N VAL A 329 31.75 4.32 31.86
CA VAL A 329 31.63 5.25 30.73
C VAL A 329 30.16 5.59 30.47
N LYS A 330 29.26 4.61 30.52
CA LYS A 330 27.82 4.85 30.33
C LYS A 330 27.27 5.82 31.38
N GLU A 331 27.67 5.68 32.63
CA GLU A 331 27.26 6.60 33.70
C GLU A 331 27.79 8.02 33.47
N LYS A 332 29.06 8.16 33.03
CA LYS A 332 29.62 9.46 32.65
C LYS A 332 28.87 10.07 31.46
N ILE A 333 28.50 9.28 30.46
CA ILE A 333 27.71 9.76 29.32
C ILE A 333 26.37 10.34 29.79
N LEU A 334 25.63 9.61 30.64
CA LEU A 334 24.33 10.05 31.15
C LEU A 334 24.39 11.30 32.04
N SER A 335 25.58 11.66 32.55
CA SER A 335 25.79 12.85 33.36
C SER A 335 25.98 14.15 32.56
N PHE A 336 26.17 14.07 31.23
CA PHE A 336 26.30 15.26 30.40
C PHE A 336 24.96 15.97 30.20
N GLU A 337 24.95 17.30 30.34
CA GLU A 337 23.76 18.14 30.17
C GLU A 337 23.12 18.05 28.77
N GLU A 338 23.89 17.64 27.77
CA GLU A 338 23.47 17.52 26.36
C GLU A 338 22.65 16.25 26.08
N ILE A 339 22.56 15.32 27.03
CA ILE A 339 21.90 14.01 26.86
C ILE A 339 20.47 14.07 27.36
N SER A 340 19.52 13.82 26.45
CA SER A 340 18.08 13.88 26.72
C SER A 340 17.42 12.49 26.85
N PHE A 341 18.19 11.41 26.66
CA PHE A 341 17.69 10.04 26.60
C PHE A 341 18.09 9.19 27.81
N HIS A 342 17.27 8.18 28.13
CA HIS A 342 17.43 7.34 29.32
C HIS A 342 18.45 6.20 29.13
N LYS A 343 18.89 5.58 30.24
CA LYS A 343 19.86 4.47 30.24
C LYS A 343 19.53 3.35 29.23
N LYS A 344 18.28 2.92 29.16
CA LYS A 344 17.85 1.90 28.18
C LYS A 344 18.08 2.33 26.73
N ALA A 345 17.78 3.58 26.39
CA ALA A 345 17.99 4.09 25.04
C ALA A 345 19.49 4.16 24.70
N LEU A 346 20.34 4.52 25.68
CA LEU A 346 21.79 4.47 25.53
C LEU A 346 22.29 3.04 25.27
N GLU A 347 21.78 2.04 26.00
CA GLU A 347 22.09 0.63 25.78
C GLU A 347 21.67 0.17 24.37
N ASP A 348 20.45 0.50 23.94
CA ASP A 348 19.95 0.18 22.60
C ASP A 348 20.80 0.87 21.50
N MET A 349 21.30 2.08 21.74
CA MET A 349 22.19 2.79 20.82
C MET A 349 23.58 2.15 20.73
N ILE A 350 24.14 1.74 21.87
CA ILE A 350 25.45 1.08 21.91
C ILE A 350 25.37 -0.27 21.20
N GLU A 351 24.30 -1.04 21.44
CA GLU A 351 24.05 -2.28 20.69
C GLU A 351 23.87 -1.98 19.20
N GLY A 352 23.17 -0.89 18.87
CA GLY A 352 23.06 -0.36 17.51
C GLY A 352 24.39 -0.13 16.80
N TYR A 353 25.48 0.17 17.51
CA TYR A 353 26.80 0.29 16.89
C TYR A 353 27.36 -1.02 16.36
N ARG A 354 26.91 -2.16 16.90
CA ARG A 354 27.36 -3.50 16.49
C ARG A 354 26.68 -4.00 15.23
N HIS A 355 25.51 -3.44 14.89
CA HIS A 355 24.78 -3.81 13.68
C HIS A 355 25.36 -3.06 12.47
N THR A 356 26.03 -3.80 11.59
CA THR A 356 26.67 -3.25 10.38
C THR A 356 26.18 -3.92 9.09
N GLU A 357 25.61 -5.11 9.19
CA GLU A 357 25.12 -5.88 8.05
C GLU A 357 23.69 -5.48 7.67
N PRO A 358 23.37 -5.31 6.37
CA PRO A 358 22.01 -5.06 5.90
C PRO A 358 21.01 -6.11 6.36
N SER A 359 19.80 -5.68 6.71
CA SER A 359 18.73 -6.60 7.15
C SER A 359 18.12 -7.43 6.01
N TYR A 360 18.37 -7.06 4.76
CA TYR A 360 17.90 -7.77 3.57
C TYR A 360 19.08 -7.98 2.61
N SER A 361 18.99 -9.04 1.79
CA SER A 361 20.00 -9.38 0.78
C SER A 361 19.33 -9.72 -0.55
N GLY A 362 20.02 -9.46 -1.66
CA GLY A 362 19.50 -9.62 -3.02
C GLY A 362 19.56 -8.31 -3.80
N ASP A 363 18.89 -8.27 -4.95
CA ASP A 363 18.90 -7.11 -5.85
C ASP A 363 17.67 -6.21 -5.66
N VAL A 364 17.72 -5.00 -6.24
CA VAL A 364 16.58 -4.08 -6.30
C VAL A 364 15.84 -4.29 -7.62
N TRP A 365 14.59 -4.74 -7.55
CA TRP A 365 13.80 -5.09 -8.71
C TRP A 365 12.73 -4.07 -9.05
N VAL A 366 12.43 -3.95 -10.34
CA VAL A 366 11.32 -3.17 -10.90
C VAL A 366 10.44 -4.07 -11.75
N MET A 367 9.13 -3.99 -11.55
CA MET A 367 8.16 -4.62 -12.44
C MET A 367 8.00 -3.78 -13.70
N VAL A 368 8.20 -4.38 -14.86
CA VAL A 368 8.03 -3.71 -16.15
C VAL A 368 6.58 -3.81 -16.57
N GLU A 369 5.96 -2.65 -16.79
CA GLU A 369 4.66 -2.56 -17.42
C GLU A 369 4.83 -2.18 -18.88
N HIS A 370 4.17 -2.90 -19.77
CA HIS A 370 4.17 -2.60 -21.19
C HIS A 370 2.78 -2.86 -21.77
N GLN A 371 2.51 -2.21 -22.89
CA GLN A 371 1.28 -2.39 -23.66
C GLN A 371 1.60 -2.14 -25.13
N ASP A 372 1.10 -3.01 -26.01
CA ASP A 372 1.26 -2.90 -27.46
C ASP A 372 2.73 -2.69 -27.92
N GLY A 373 3.66 -3.37 -27.24
CA GLY A 373 5.09 -3.29 -27.53
C GLY A 373 5.76 -2.00 -27.06
N GLN A 374 5.12 -1.20 -26.21
CA GLN A 374 5.69 0.01 -25.62
C GLN A 374 5.77 -0.09 -24.09
N ILE A 375 6.91 0.29 -23.53
CA ILE A 375 7.12 0.33 -22.08
C ILE A 375 6.41 1.56 -21.49
N ASN A 376 5.72 1.37 -20.38
CA ASN A 376 5.09 2.46 -19.66
C ASN A 376 6.14 3.42 -19.08
N ALA A 377 5.93 4.73 -19.24
CA ALA A 377 6.77 5.79 -18.67
C ALA A 377 7.08 5.59 -17.18
N ALA A 378 6.13 5.08 -16.40
CA ALA A 378 6.30 4.81 -14.97
C ALA A 378 7.40 3.78 -14.69
N THR A 379 7.64 2.83 -15.60
CA THR A 379 8.73 1.84 -15.44
C THR A 379 10.10 2.50 -15.54
N PHE A 380 10.29 3.48 -16.41
CA PHE A 380 11.56 4.20 -16.51
C PHE A 380 11.84 5.02 -15.25
N GLU A 381 10.84 5.73 -14.72
CA GLU A 381 10.94 6.47 -13.46
C GLU A 381 11.28 5.55 -12.27
N LEU A 382 10.70 4.35 -12.24
CA LEU A 382 11.04 3.35 -11.24
C LEU A 382 12.44 2.78 -11.42
N THR A 383 12.91 2.62 -12.65
CA THR A 383 14.26 2.12 -12.95
C THR A 383 15.32 3.12 -12.48
N GLY A 384 15.13 4.42 -12.77
CA GLY A 384 16.00 5.48 -12.25
C GLY A 384 16.03 5.51 -10.72
N LYS A 385 14.87 5.41 -10.07
CA LYS A 385 14.81 5.32 -8.60
C LYS A 385 15.45 4.03 -8.06
N ALA A 386 15.26 2.89 -8.72
CA ALA A 386 15.86 1.63 -8.35
C ALA A 386 17.39 1.68 -8.44
N ARG A 387 17.95 2.32 -9.47
CA ARG A 387 19.40 2.56 -9.61
C ARG A 387 19.96 3.35 -8.43
N GLN A 388 19.30 4.44 -8.05
CA GLN A 388 19.70 5.22 -6.88
C GLN A 388 19.73 4.37 -5.60
N LEU A 389 18.69 3.56 -5.37
CA LEU A 389 18.63 2.68 -4.20
C LEU A 389 19.69 1.57 -4.26
N ALA A 390 19.89 0.98 -5.44
CA ALA A 390 20.84 -0.10 -5.67
C ALA A 390 22.29 0.38 -5.50
N ASP A 391 22.63 1.61 -5.92
CA ASP A 391 23.94 2.21 -5.69
C ASP A 391 24.22 2.41 -4.20
N SER A 392 23.24 2.91 -3.44
CA SER A 392 23.34 3.05 -1.98
C SER A 392 23.50 1.71 -1.24
N LEU A 393 23.01 0.62 -1.83
CA LEU A 393 23.07 -0.74 -1.28
C LEU A 393 24.20 -1.59 -1.85
N GLU A 394 24.88 -1.10 -2.90
CA GLU A 394 25.92 -1.81 -3.67
C GLU A 394 25.45 -3.12 -4.29
N VAL A 395 24.22 -3.10 -4.84
CA VAL A 395 23.60 -4.25 -5.50
C VAL A 395 23.18 -3.91 -6.93
N LYS A 396 22.62 -4.90 -7.64
CA LYS A 396 22.18 -4.73 -9.02
C LYS A 396 20.73 -4.26 -9.09
N VAL A 397 20.39 -3.67 -10.24
CA VAL A 397 19.01 -3.39 -10.65
C VAL A 397 18.52 -4.51 -11.56
N GLY A 398 17.46 -5.18 -11.12
CA GLY A 398 16.74 -6.18 -11.92
C GLY A 398 15.44 -5.62 -12.50
N ALA A 399 15.16 -5.86 -13.77
CA ALA A 399 13.88 -5.54 -14.39
C ALA A 399 13.12 -6.84 -14.73
N VAL A 400 11.90 -7.00 -14.23
CA VAL A 400 11.07 -8.18 -14.49
C VAL A 400 10.10 -7.86 -15.62
N LEU A 401 10.33 -8.46 -16.79
CA LEU A 401 9.57 -8.27 -18.02
C LEU A 401 8.76 -9.53 -18.35
N VAL A 402 7.44 -9.41 -18.31
CA VAL A 402 6.50 -10.52 -18.51
C VAL A 402 5.59 -10.20 -19.69
N GLY A 403 5.48 -11.10 -20.66
CA GLY A 403 4.60 -10.89 -21.82
C GLY A 403 4.72 -11.98 -22.88
N ASN A 404 4.34 -11.66 -24.12
CA ASN A 404 4.54 -12.51 -25.28
C ASN A 404 5.38 -11.76 -26.33
N ASN A 405 6.47 -12.34 -26.82
CA ASN A 405 7.39 -11.71 -27.77
C ASN A 405 7.90 -10.32 -27.32
N VAL A 406 8.25 -10.18 -26.04
CA VAL A 406 8.67 -8.93 -25.41
C VAL A 406 10.18 -8.78 -25.29
N LYS A 407 10.97 -9.82 -25.64
CA LYS A 407 12.43 -9.82 -25.49
C LYS A 407 13.14 -8.61 -26.11
N SER A 408 12.61 -8.04 -27.20
CA SER A 408 13.18 -6.83 -27.84
C SER A 408 13.22 -5.61 -26.92
N LEU A 409 12.26 -5.50 -25.97
CA LEU A 409 12.14 -4.39 -25.03
C LEU A 409 13.25 -4.40 -23.95
N ALA A 410 13.95 -5.53 -23.78
CA ALA A 410 15.00 -5.66 -22.79
C ALA A 410 16.15 -4.66 -23.01
N ASN A 411 16.48 -4.34 -24.27
CA ASN A 411 17.56 -3.42 -24.59
C ASN A 411 17.27 -1.99 -24.09
N GLU A 412 16.02 -1.54 -24.17
CA GLU A 412 15.60 -0.23 -23.67
C GLU A 412 15.71 -0.15 -22.14
N LEU A 413 15.39 -1.24 -21.44
CA LEU A 413 15.50 -1.33 -19.97
C LEU A 413 16.96 -1.29 -19.51
N ILE A 414 17.85 -2.00 -20.21
CA ILE A 414 19.30 -1.94 -19.93
C ILE A 414 19.82 -0.52 -20.15
N ALA A 415 19.43 0.12 -21.27
CA ALA A 415 19.82 1.50 -21.55
C ALA A 415 19.29 2.50 -20.50
N ALA A 416 18.16 2.19 -19.85
CA ALA A 416 17.59 2.96 -18.76
C ALA A 416 18.24 2.73 -17.39
N GLY A 417 19.22 1.81 -17.28
CA GLY A 417 19.99 1.58 -16.05
C GLY A 417 19.68 0.27 -15.31
N ALA A 418 18.93 -0.66 -15.92
CA ALA A 418 18.85 -2.03 -15.41
C ALA A 418 20.16 -2.78 -15.69
N ASP A 419 20.66 -3.55 -14.71
CA ASP A 419 21.84 -4.41 -14.91
C ASP A 419 21.44 -5.78 -15.48
N VAL A 420 20.25 -6.26 -15.09
CA VAL A 420 19.72 -7.58 -15.47
C VAL A 420 18.24 -7.45 -15.84
N VAL A 421 17.82 -8.09 -16.94
CA VAL A 421 16.39 -8.18 -17.32
C VAL A 421 15.96 -9.65 -17.26
N TYR A 422 14.98 -9.94 -16.40
CA TYR A 422 14.34 -11.24 -16.29
C TYR A 422 13.13 -11.29 -17.23
N VAL A 423 13.29 -11.95 -18.38
CA VAL A 423 12.23 -12.05 -19.39
C VAL A 423 11.47 -13.36 -19.23
N VAL A 424 10.14 -13.27 -19.10
CA VAL A 424 9.23 -14.43 -19.10
C VAL A 424 8.28 -14.31 -20.28
N GLU A 425 8.39 -15.24 -21.23
CA GLU A 425 7.56 -15.27 -22.43
C GLU A 425 6.62 -16.48 -22.44
N HIS A 426 5.34 -16.24 -22.71
CA HIS A 426 4.36 -17.29 -22.95
C HIS A 426 3.15 -16.73 -23.72
N PRO A 427 2.51 -17.50 -24.62
CA PRO A 427 1.32 -17.03 -25.36
C PRO A 427 0.17 -16.54 -24.47
N LEU A 428 -0.06 -17.20 -23.33
CA LEU A 428 -1.07 -16.78 -22.32
C LEU A 428 -0.77 -15.43 -21.65
N LEU A 429 0.41 -14.84 -21.87
CA LEU A 429 0.82 -13.54 -21.35
C LEU A 429 0.73 -12.44 -22.42
N GLU A 430 0.10 -12.71 -23.56
CA GLU A 430 -0.12 -11.70 -24.60
C GLU A 430 -0.97 -10.53 -24.10
N GLN A 431 -2.01 -10.84 -23.32
CA GLN A 431 -2.88 -9.86 -22.69
C GLN A 431 -2.66 -9.85 -21.18
N PHE A 432 -2.78 -8.68 -20.56
CA PHE A 432 -2.65 -8.56 -19.11
C PHE A 432 -3.82 -9.26 -18.39
N ASP A 433 -3.53 -10.45 -17.90
CA ASP A 433 -4.34 -11.20 -16.95
C ASP A 433 -3.64 -11.23 -15.57
N PRO A 434 -4.22 -10.63 -14.52
CA PRO A 434 -3.60 -10.56 -13.20
C PRO A 434 -3.18 -11.93 -12.67
N HIS A 435 -3.96 -12.99 -12.92
CA HIS A 435 -3.68 -14.32 -12.39
C HIS A 435 -2.45 -14.96 -13.08
N SER A 436 -2.37 -14.85 -14.40
CA SER A 436 -1.27 -15.39 -15.20
C SER A 436 0.03 -14.63 -14.96
N TYR A 437 -0.03 -13.29 -14.93
CA TYR A 437 1.12 -12.44 -14.62
C TYR A 437 1.64 -12.70 -13.20
N ARG A 438 0.74 -12.77 -12.22
CA ARG A 438 1.12 -13.09 -10.83
C ARG A 438 1.78 -14.46 -10.72
N LYS A 439 1.46 -15.42 -11.60
CA LYS A 439 2.11 -16.75 -11.62
C LYS A 439 3.55 -16.62 -12.09
N ALA A 440 3.73 -16.01 -13.25
CA ALA A 440 5.06 -15.77 -13.82
C ALA A 440 5.96 -15.01 -12.84
N VAL A 441 5.49 -13.87 -12.32
CA VAL A 441 6.28 -13.01 -11.42
C VAL A 441 6.63 -13.72 -10.11
N ALA A 442 5.70 -14.44 -9.50
CA ALA A 442 5.97 -15.14 -8.24
C ALA A 442 6.98 -16.29 -8.39
N GLU A 443 7.02 -16.98 -9.55
CA GLU A 443 8.01 -18.03 -9.79
C GLU A 443 9.41 -17.44 -10.05
N VAL A 444 9.49 -16.31 -10.77
CA VAL A 444 10.76 -15.57 -10.91
C VAL A 444 11.25 -15.08 -9.55
N PHE A 445 10.36 -14.52 -8.73
CA PHE A 445 10.68 -14.08 -7.37
C PHE A 445 11.25 -15.22 -6.50
N LYS A 446 10.64 -16.41 -6.53
CA LYS A 446 11.12 -17.58 -5.77
C LYS A 446 12.46 -18.13 -6.27
N THR A 447 12.85 -17.82 -7.51
CA THR A 447 14.09 -18.33 -8.08
C THR A 447 15.29 -17.45 -7.71
N TYR A 448 15.11 -16.12 -7.72
CA TYR A 448 16.22 -15.18 -7.58
C TYR A 448 16.18 -14.29 -6.32
N HIS A 449 15.07 -14.30 -5.57
CA HIS A 449 14.94 -13.67 -4.24
C HIS A 449 15.48 -12.23 -4.13
N PRO A 450 14.77 -11.22 -4.67
CA PRO A 450 15.17 -9.81 -4.52
C PRO A 450 14.98 -9.30 -3.08
N GLN A 451 15.76 -8.28 -2.70
CA GLN A 451 15.57 -7.60 -1.40
C GLN A 451 14.51 -6.51 -1.46
N ILE A 452 14.37 -5.84 -2.61
CA ILE A 452 13.40 -4.77 -2.86
C ILE A 452 12.69 -5.07 -4.18
N PHE A 453 11.37 -4.92 -4.23
CA PHE A 453 10.62 -5.06 -5.47
C PHE A 453 9.59 -3.94 -5.62
N LEU A 454 9.82 -3.08 -6.62
CA LEU A 454 9.04 -1.88 -6.90
C LEU A 454 8.08 -2.10 -8.07
N TYR A 455 6.88 -1.55 -7.93
CA TYR A 455 5.81 -1.59 -8.93
C TYR A 455 5.29 -0.19 -9.23
N GLY A 456 4.75 0.03 -10.43
CA GLY A 456 4.00 1.24 -10.71
C GLY A 456 2.68 1.23 -9.94
N ALA A 457 2.26 2.37 -9.39
CA ALA A 457 0.91 2.52 -8.85
C ALA A 457 -0.12 2.82 -9.96
N THR A 458 0.03 2.16 -11.13
CA THR A 458 -0.91 2.19 -12.26
C THR A 458 -2.08 1.22 -12.01
N PRO A 459 -3.13 1.20 -12.86
CA PRO A 459 -4.17 0.18 -12.77
C PRO A 459 -3.66 -1.26 -12.79
N GLN A 460 -2.60 -1.57 -13.55
CA GLN A 460 -2.02 -2.91 -13.60
C GLN A 460 -1.24 -3.22 -12.31
N GLY A 461 -0.31 -2.34 -11.93
CA GLY A 461 0.54 -2.57 -10.76
C GLY A 461 -0.21 -2.56 -9.43
N ARG A 462 -1.28 -1.75 -9.30
CA ARG A 462 -2.16 -1.74 -8.11
C ARG A 462 -2.91 -3.06 -7.89
N VAL A 463 -2.97 -3.94 -8.88
CA VAL A 463 -3.64 -5.24 -8.78
C VAL A 463 -2.61 -6.36 -8.72
N LEU A 464 -1.58 -6.29 -9.59
CA LEU A 464 -0.53 -7.30 -9.64
C LEU A 464 0.31 -7.32 -8.36
N ALA A 465 0.76 -6.16 -7.88
CA ALA A 465 1.61 -6.07 -6.69
C ALA A 465 0.99 -6.70 -5.44
N PRO A 466 -0.26 -6.40 -5.05
CA PRO A 466 -0.87 -7.05 -3.88
C PRO A 466 -1.07 -8.56 -4.05
N MET A 467 -1.39 -9.05 -5.25
CA MET A 467 -1.52 -10.50 -5.45
C MET A 467 -0.15 -11.20 -5.40
N VAL A 468 0.90 -10.59 -5.97
CA VAL A 468 2.27 -11.12 -5.86
C VAL A 468 2.71 -11.09 -4.41
N SER A 469 2.56 -9.96 -3.73
CA SER A 469 2.99 -9.80 -2.33
C SER A 469 2.35 -10.90 -1.47
N TYR A 470 1.02 -11.07 -1.61
CA TYR A 470 0.26 -12.11 -0.91
C TYR A 470 0.73 -13.53 -1.19
N ARG A 471 1.14 -13.82 -2.43
CA ARG A 471 1.66 -15.15 -2.78
C ARG A 471 3.05 -15.43 -2.20
N VAL A 472 3.88 -14.41 -2.08
CA VAL A 472 5.30 -14.56 -1.68
C VAL A 472 5.56 -14.28 -0.20
N GLY A 473 4.55 -13.90 0.58
CA GLY A 473 4.72 -13.67 2.01
C GLY A 473 5.20 -12.27 2.39
N CYS A 474 5.09 -11.28 1.50
CA CYS A 474 5.68 -9.96 1.67
C CYS A 474 4.68 -8.85 1.99
N GLY A 475 5.10 -7.92 2.84
CA GLY A 475 4.43 -6.63 3.04
C GLY A 475 4.54 -5.73 1.81
N LEU A 476 3.51 -4.91 1.58
CA LEU A 476 3.44 -4.01 0.44
C LEU A 476 2.92 -2.63 0.87
N THR A 477 3.73 -1.60 0.70
CA THR A 477 3.26 -0.21 0.87
C THR A 477 2.80 0.36 -0.46
N ALA A 478 1.56 0.84 -0.52
CA ALA A 478 0.97 1.37 -1.74
C ALA A 478 1.23 2.87 -1.93
N ASP A 479 1.30 3.29 -3.20
CA ASP A 479 1.23 4.68 -3.68
C ASP A 479 2.29 5.61 -3.03
N CYS A 480 3.52 5.10 -2.97
CA CYS A 480 4.66 5.80 -2.39
C CYS A 480 5.07 6.99 -3.27
N THR A 481 5.36 8.10 -2.60
CA THR A 481 5.93 9.31 -3.20
C THR A 481 7.38 9.52 -2.81
N GLY A 482 7.88 8.79 -1.81
CA GLY A 482 9.29 8.80 -1.39
C GLY A 482 9.75 7.39 -1.04
N LEU A 483 10.98 7.07 -1.43
CA LEU A 483 11.63 5.80 -1.17
C LEU A 483 13.07 6.11 -0.75
N ASP A 484 13.43 5.79 0.47
CA ASP A 484 14.74 6.10 1.04
C ASP A 484 15.30 4.88 1.77
N ILE A 485 16.61 4.67 1.69
CA ILE A 485 17.29 3.68 2.54
C ILE A 485 17.68 4.37 3.85
N ARG A 486 17.32 3.75 4.97
CA ARG A 486 17.63 4.24 6.32
C ARG A 486 18.01 3.10 7.25
N ASP A 487 18.66 3.46 8.34
CA ASP A 487 18.87 2.57 9.46
C ASP A 487 17.80 2.79 10.54
N SER A 488 17.56 1.76 11.32
CA SER A 488 17.00 1.84 12.66
C SER A 488 17.88 0.95 13.53
N SER A 489 19.10 1.43 13.80
CA SER A 489 20.14 0.62 14.45
C SER A 489 19.72 0.19 15.85
N ARG A 490 18.94 1.03 16.56
CA ARG A 490 18.35 0.71 17.88
C ARG A 490 17.43 -0.52 17.84
N LYS A 491 16.92 -0.89 16.67
CA LYS A 491 16.03 -2.04 16.45
C LYS A 491 16.72 -3.16 15.66
N GLY A 492 18.04 -3.06 15.46
CA GLY A 492 18.82 -4.01 14.65
C GLY A 492 18.45 -4.02 13.17
N GLN A 493 17.82 -2.95 12.67
CA GLN A 493 17.43 -2.86 11.27
C GLN A 493 18.41 -1.94 10.53
N ILE A 494 19.17 -2.46 9.58
CA ILE A 494 20.17 -1.70 8.82
C ILE A 494 19.77 -1.75 7.34
N ALA A 495 19.96 -0.62 6.66
CA ALA A 495 19.70 -0.49 5.23
C ALA A 495 18.27 -0.92 4.82
N VAL A 496 17.27 -0.49 5.59
CA VAL A 496 15.86 -0.79 5.31
C VAL A 496 15.21 0.29 4.45
N LEU A 497 14.28 -0.15 3.60
CA LEU A 497 13.52 0.72 2.70
C LEU A 497 12.40 1.41 3.49
N MET A 498 12.55 2.72 3.66
CA MET A 498 11.53 3.60 4.19
C MET A 498 10.64 4.11 3.06
N GLN A 499 9.36 3.77 3.16
CA GLN A 499 8.36 3.98 2.11
C GLN A 499 7.42 5.10 2.57
N THR A 500 7.54 6.27 1.96
CA THR A 500 6.75 7.44 2.32
C THR A 500 5.58 7.62 1.35
N ARG A 501 4.37 7.72 1.90
CA ARG A 501 3.14 7.86 1.13
C ARG A 501 2.17 8.86 1.76
N PRO A 502 1.28 9.49 0.97
CA PRO A 502 0.12 10.19 1.50
C PRO A 502 -0.91 9.21 2.10
N ALA A 503 -1.60 9.66 3.14
CA ALA A 503 -2.71 8.97 3.80
C ALA A 503 -3.84 9.97 4.09
N LEU A 504 -5.05 9.47 4.39
CA LEU A 504 -6.22 10.29 4.75
C LEU A 504 -6.55 11.36 3.70
N GLY A 505 -6.72 10.93 2.44
CA GLY A 505 -6.99 11.83 1.32
C GLY A 505 -5.84 12.79 0.98
N GLY A 506 -4.61 12.50 1.43
CA GLY A 506 -3.42 13.33 1.18
C GLY A 506 -3.19 14.42 2.21
N ASN A 507 -4.01 14.51 3.26
CA ASN A 507 -3.84 15.48 4.34
C ASN A 507 -2.69 15.14 5.28
N VAL A 508 -2.14 13.92 5.21
CA VAL A 508 -1.08 13.43 6.08
C VAL A 508 -0.08 12.60 5.29
N MET A 509 1.19 12.64 5.67
CA MET A 509 2.24 11.77 5.16
C MET A 509 2.57 10.69 6.20
N ALA A 510 2.80 9.47 5.74
CA ALA A 510 3.22 8.35 6.57
C ALA A 510 4.46 7.69 5.98
N THR A 511 5.45 7.43 6.83
CA THR A 511 6.60 6.57 6.49
C THR A 511 6.36 5.19 7.07
N ILE A 512 6.45 4.18 6.21
CA ILE A 512 6.14 2.78 6.51
C ILE A 512 7.37 1.94 6.18
N CYS A 513 7.60 0.89 6.96
CA CYS A 513 8.61 -0.12 6.66
C CYS A 513 7.96 -1.50 6.53
N THR A 514 8.62 -2.39 5.80
CA THR A 514 8.24 -3.81 5.75
C THR A 514 8.79 -4.53 7.00
N LYS A 515 8.06 -5.53 7.50
CA LYS A 515 8.48 -6.41 8.60
C LYS A 515 8.15 -7.87 8.29
N ASP A 516 8.88 -8.79 8.92
CA ASP A 516 8.62 -10.23 8.89
C ASP A 516 8.41 -10.79 7.47
N SER A 517 9.15 -10.26 6.49
CA SER A 517 8.99 -10.53 5.05
C SER A 517 10.35 -10.83 4.42
N PRO A 518 10.43 -11.67 3.38
CA PRO A 518 11.68 -11.92 2.67
C PRO A 518 12.11 -10.78 1.74
N CYS A 519 11.17 -9.93 1.30
CA CYS A 519 11.43 -8.79 0.42
C CYS A 519 10.61 -7.57 0.86
N GLN A 520 11.15 -6.38 0.61
CA GLN A 520 10.49 -5.10 0.84
C GLN A 520 9.80 -4.65 -0.45
N MET A 521 8.45 -4.66 -0.47
CA MET A 521 7.70 -4.31 -1.69
C MET A 521 7.01 -2.95 -1.54
N ALA A 522 6.98 -2.19 -2.64
CA ALA A 522 6.24 -0.94 -2.72
C ALA A 522 5.65 -0.71 -4.11
N THR A 523 4.49 -0.05 -4.16
CA THR A 523 4.05 0.62 -5.39
C THR A 523 4.37 2.10 -5.31
N ALA A 524 4.87 2.71 -6.39
CA ALA A 524 5.21 4.14 -6.43
C ALA A 524 4.30 4.91 -7.40
N ARG A 525 3.94 6.13 -7.02
CA ARG A 525 3.07 7.00 -7.81
C ARG A 525 3.76 7.42 -9.11
N PRO A 526 3.14 7.18 -10.29
CA PRO A 526 3.66 7.68 -11.56
C PRO A 526 3.80 9.21 -11.57
N GLY A 527 4.86 9.71 -12.21
CA GLY A 527 5.18 11.13 -12.35
C GLY A 527 5.87 11.76 -11.12
N VAL A 528 6.15 10.96 -10.07
CA VAL A 528 6.82 11.46 -8.85
C VAL A 528 8.31 11.14 -8.85
N MET A 529 8.68 9.95 -9.33
CA MET A 529 10.08 9.55 -9.36
C MET A 529 10.75 10.12 -10.61
N LYS A 530 12.04 10.43 -10.50
CA LYS A 530 12.84 10.91 -11.64
C LYS A 530 13.21 9.73 -12.54
N ARG A 531 13.17 9.98 -13.86
CA ARG A 531 13.63 9.04 -14.88
C ARG A 531 15.13 8.88 -14.85
#